data_AF-A0A957ZA15-F1
#
_entry.id   AF-A0A957ZA15-F1
#
_cell.length_a   1.000
_cell.length_b   1.000
_cell.length_c   1.000
_cell.angle_alpha   90.00
_cell.angle_beta   90.00
_cell.angle_gamma   90.00
#
_symmetry.space_group_name_H-M   'P 1'
#
loop_
_entity.id
_entity.type
_entity.pdbx_description
1 polymer ?
#
loop_
_entity_poly.entity_id
_entity_poly.type
_entity_poly.pdbx_seq_one_letter_code
_entity_poly.pdbx_strand_id
1 'polypeptide(L)'
;PDGQTIYFNSVRSGLMQIWRMNADGSNQQQVTNDEYNNWFPHVSPDGRWIAFLTYLVGEVDPSDHPPAKRAYLRLMPTDGSASPRVIAYLYGGQGTMNVPSWAPDSQRLAFVSNSVTLHFS
;
A
#
# COMPACT_ATOMS: atom_id res chain seq x y z
N PRO A 1 10.95 -11.60 5.07
CA PRO A 1 11.60 -11.27 3.78
C PRO A 1 13.11 -11.55 3.90
N ASP A 2 13.76 -11.89 2.78
CA ASP A 2 15.18 -12.28 2.73
C ASP A 2 16.16 -11.09 2.67
N GLY A 3 15.64 -9.86 2.55
CA GLY A 3 16.43 -8.63 2.48
C GLY A 3 17.03 -8.35 1.09
N GLN A 4 16.76 -9.17 0.08
CA GLN A 4 17.35 -9.00 -1.26
C GLN A 4 16.56 -8.05 -2.16
N THR A 5 15.26 -7.89 -1.88
CA THR A 5 14.36 -7.02 -2.65
C THR A 5 13.83 -5.88 -1.78
N ILE A 6 13.91 -4.66 -2.30
CA ILE A 6 13.29 -3.47 -1.70
C ILE A 6 12.02 -3.14 -2.48
N TYR A 7 10.91 -2.96 -1.76
CA TYR A 7 9.67 -2.44 -2.31
C TYR A 7 9.49 -0.98 -1.90
N PHE A 8 9.10 -0.13 -2.83
CA PHE A 8 8.92 1.30 -2.61
C PHE A 8 7.79 1.83 -3.48
N ASN A 9 7.24 2.99 -3.15
CA ASN A 9 6.27 3.68 -3.99
C ASN A 9 6.93 4.86 -4.74
N SER A 10 6.49 5.12 -5.96
CA SER A 10 7.01 6.21 -6.79
C SER A 10 5.98 6.68 -7.82
N VAL A 11 5.89 8.00 -8.02
CA VAL A 11 4.98 8.68 -8.97
C VAL A 11 5.54 8.79 -10.40
N ARG A 12 6.72 8.24 -10.67
CA ARG A 12 7.43 8.38 -11.96
C ARG A 12 6.65 7.90 -13.20
N SER A 13 5.58 7.12 -13.03
CA SER A 13 4.69 6.67 -14.12
C SER A 13 3.38 7.47 -14.21
N GLY A 14 3.27 8.60 -13.52
CA GLY A 14 2.13 9.51 -13.55
C GLY A 14 1.13 9.32 -12.40
N LEU A 15 0.95 8.09 -11.92
CA LEU A 15 0.24 7.79 -10.67
C LEU A 15 1.22 7.29 -9.61
N MET A 16 0.87 7.39 -8.32
CA MET A 16 1.67 6.73 -7.29
C MET A 16 1.52 5.22 -7.46
N GLN A 17 2.62 4.53 -7.73
CA GLN A 17 2.64 3.09 -7.95
C GLN A 17 3.66 2.41 -7.05
N ILE A 18 3.50 1.11 -6.83
CA ILE A 18 4.46 0.26 -6.14
C ILE A 18 5.49 -0.24 -7.16
N TRP A 19 6.74 -0.22 -6.74
CA TRP A 19 7.92 -0.65 -7.46
C TRP A 19 8.73 -1.58 -6.58
N ARG A 20 9.61 -2.36 -7.21
CA ARG A 20 10.63 -3.15 -6.54
C ARG A 20 11.99 -2.95 -7.17
N MET A 21 13.04 -3.22 -6.43
CA MET A 21 14.41 -3.23 -6.90
C MET A 21 15.25 -4.20 -6.07
N ASN A 22 16.43 -4.54 -6.59
CA ASN A 22 17.44 -5.24 -5.81
C ASN A 22 17.93 -4.34 -4.65
N ALA A 23 18.44 -4.94 -3.58
CA ALA A 23 18.97 -4.21 -2.42
C ALA A 23 20.13 -3.26 -2.77
N ASP A 24 20.85 -3.51 -3.86
CA ASP A 24 21.89 -2.63 -4.41
C ASP A 24 21.34 -1.46 -5.26
N GLY A 25 20.02 -1.35 -5.41
CA GLY A 25 19.34 -0.31 -6.18
C GLY A 25 19.16 -0.62 -7.68
N SER A 26 19.71 -1.74 -8.16
CA SER A 26 19.57 -2.19 -9.56
C SER A 26 18.19 -2.83 -9.82
N ASN A 27 17.88 -3.08 -11.10
CA ASN A 27 16.67 -3.79 -11.54
C ASN A 27 15.35 -3.20 -11.01
N GLN A 28 15.21 -1.87 -11.09
CA GLN A 28 13.96 -1.19 -10.74
C GLN A 28 12.82 -1.61 -11.69
N GLN A 29 11.76 -2.17 -11.14
CA GLN A 29 10.61 -2.70 -11.87
C GLN A 29 9.30 -2.22 -11.24
N GLN A 30 8.35 -1.84 -12.08
CA GLN A 30 7.00 -1.48 -11.65
C GLN A 30 6.22 -2.75 -11.26
N VAL A 31 5.54 -2.72 -10.12
CA VAL A 31 4.77 -3.85 -9.57
C VAL A 31 3.27 -3.65 -9.76
N THR A 32 2.76 -2.44 -9.50
CA THR A 32 1.37 -2.07 -9.76
C THR A 32 1.27 -1.12 -10.95
N ASN A 33 0.25 -1.31 -11.77
CA ASN A 33 -0.03 -0.47 -12.93
C ASN A 33 -1.55 -0.37 -13.17
N ASP A 34 -2.28 0.05 -12.13
CA ASP A 34 -3.72 0.25 -12.18
C ASP A 34 -4.09 1.72 -11.93
N GLU A 35 -5.37 2.06 -12.12
CA GLU A 35 -5.90 3.44 -12.08
C GLU A 35 -6.10 3.97 -10.65
N TYR A 36 -5.11 3.76 -9.79
CA TYR A 36 -5.13 4.08 -8.37
C TYR A 36 -3.79 4.68 -7.91
N ASN A 37 -3.82 5.42 -6.81
CA ASN A 37 -2.60 5.86 -6.12
C ASN A 37 -2.25 4.87 -5.00
N ASN A 38 -1.22 4.06 -5.21
CA ASN A 38 -0.81 2.94 -4.35
C ASN A 38 0.42 3.30 -3.50
N TRP A 39 0.23 3.36 -2.18
CA TRP A 39 1.20 3.85 -1.20
C TRP A 39 1.57 2.79 -0.17
N PHE A 40 2.77 2.93 0.40
CA PHE A 40 3.25 2.16 1.56
C PHE A 40 3.15 0.63 1.36
N PRO A 41 3.93 0.05 0.45
CA PRO A 41 4.01 -1.41 0.32
C PRO A 41 4.64 -2.03 1.58
N HIS A 42 3.93 -2.96 2.19
CA HIS A 42 4.38 -3.79 3.31
C HIS A 42 4.37 -5.25 2.91
N VAL A 43 5.56 -5.83 2.75
CA VAL A 43 5.73 -7.24 2.41
C VAL A 43 5.58 -8.10 3.66
N SER A 44 4.87 -9.23 3.53
CA SER A 44 4.68 -10.19 4.62
C SER A 44 6.00 -10.88 5.03
N PRO A 45 6.13 -11.36 6.28
CA PRO A 45 7.33 -12.06 6.75
C PRO A 45 7.77 -13.24 5.88
N ASP A 46 6.84 -14.04 5.40
CA ASP A 46 7.08 -15.14 4.44
C ASP A 46 7.37 -14.68 3.00
N GLY A 47 7.30 -13.38 2.72
CA GLY A 47 7.63 -12.80 1.43
C GLY A 47 6.60 -13.07 0.32
N ARG A 48 5.40 -13.58 0.66
CA ARG A 48 4.39 -13.99 -0.34
C ARG A 48 3.37 -12.91 -0.67
N TRP A 49 3.19 -11.93 0.21
CA TRP A 49 2.14 -10.93 0.08
C TRP A 49 2.67 -9.51 0.19
N ILE A 50 2.02 -8.58 -0.50
CA ILE A 50 2.20 -7.13 -0.36
C ILE A 50 0.86 -6.55 0.07
N ALA A 51 0.83 -5.94 1.25
CA ALA A 51 -0.27 -5.10 1.71
C ALA A 51 0.07 -3.63 1.46
N PHE A 52 -0.88 -2.84 1.01
CA PHE A 52 -0.65 -1.43 0.70
C PHE A 52 -1.93 -0.60 0.77
N LEU A 53 -1.77 0.70 0.98
CA LEU A 53 -2.87 1.65 0.95
C LEU A 53 -3.09 2.16 -0.46
N THR A 54 -4.35 2.40 -0.78
CA THR A 54 -4.75 2.89 -2.09
C THR A 54 -5.75 4.04 -1.94
N TYR A 55 -5.61 5.06 -2.79
CA TYR A 55 -6.63 6.09 -3.02
C TYR A 55 -7.14 6.02 -4.46
N LEU A 56 -8.41 6.40 -4.66
CA LEU A 56 -8.98 6.55 -6.00
C LEU A 56 -8.30 7.69 -6.76
N VAL A 57 -8.10 7.48 -8.06
CA VAL A 57 -7.68 8.55 -8.96
C VAL A 57 -8.71 9.70 -8.93
N GLY A 58 -8.22 10.94 -8.95
CA GLY A 58 -9.06 12.14 -8.90
C GLY A 58 -9.52 12.56 -7.49
N GLU A 59 -9.46 11.69 -6.49
CA GLU A 59 -9.74 12.07 -5.10
C GLU A 59 -8.52 12.63 -4.35
N VAL A 60 -7.33 12.20 -4.76
CA VAL A 60 -6.03 12.57 -4.18
C VAL A 60 -5.02 12.78 -5.31
N ASP A 61 -4.23 13.86 -5.25
CA ASP A 61 -3.13 14.09 -6.18
C ASP A 61 -2.11 12.93 -6.07
N PRO A 62 -1.59 12.40 -7.18
CA PRO A 62 -0.62 11.30 -7.13
C PRO A 62 0.63 11.54 -6.28
N SER A 63 1.04 12.80 -6.11
CA SER A 63 2.20 13.17 -5.31
C SER A 63 1.87 13.42 -3.83
N ASP A 64 0.57 13.42 -3.48
CA ASP A 64 0.10 13.70 -2.13
C ASP A 64 -0.32 12.44 -1.37
N HIS A 65 -0.12 12.50 -0.06
CA HIS A 65 -0.55 11.47 0.88
C HIS A 65 -1.29 12.10 2.09
N PRO A 66 -2.52 12.59 1.90
CA PRO A 66 -3.24 13.33 2.93
C PRO A 66 -3.69 12.44 4.10
N PRO A 67 -3.85 13.00 5.31
CA PRO A 67 -4.62 12.35 6.37
C PRO A 67 -6.14 12.43 6.08
N ALA A 68 -6.92 11.58 6.76
CA ALA A 68 -8.39 11.63 6.80
C ALA A 68 -9.11 11.63 5.42
N LYS A 69 -8.66 10.77 4.51
CA LYS A 69 -9.34 10.42 3.26
C LYS A 69 -9.90 9.01 3.30
N ARG A 70 -10.84 8.72 2.40
CA ARG A 70 -11.24 7.36 2.12
C ARG A 70 -10.05 6.64 1.49
N ALA A 71 -9.70 5.49 2.02
CA ALA A 71 -8.60 4.67 1.54
C ALA A 71 -9.02 3.21 1.50
N TYR A 72 -8.35 2.43 0.66
CA TYR A 72 -8.53 1.00 0.55
C TYR A 72 -7.26 0.33 1.03
N LEU A 73 -7.39 -0.64 1.92
CA LEU A 73 -6.31 -1.58 2.16
C LEU A 73 -6.42 -2.69 1.13
N ARG A 74 -5.39 -2.82 0.28
CA ARG A 74 -5.31 -3.83 -0.76
C ARG A 74 -4.19 -4.82 -0.49
N LEU A 75 -4.36 -6.02 -1.03
CA LEU A 75 -3.45 -7.13 -0.90
C LEU A 75 -3.19 -7.77 -2.27
N MET A 76 -1.95 -8.10 -2.58
CA MET A 76 -1.58 -8.90 -3.75
C MET A 76 -0.43 -9.87 -3.47
N PRO A 77 -0.29 -10.95 -4.27
CA PRO A 77 0.92 -11.78 -4.28
C PRO A 77 2.17 -11.00 -4.72
N THR A 78 3.33 -11.29 -4.12
CA THR A 78 4.62 -10.68 -4.49
C THR A 78 5.16 -11.14 -5.84
N ASP A 79 4.70 -12.30 -6.32
CA ASP A 79 5.08 -12.90 -7.60
C ASP A 79 4.27 -12.36 -8.79
N GLY A 80 3.26 -11.52 -8.54
CA GLY A 80 2.38 -10.96 -9.57
C GLY A 80 1.37 -11.95 -10.15
N SER A 81 1.17 -13.11 -9.51
CA SER A 81 0.24 -14.16 -9.97
C SER A 81 -1.24 -13.73 -9.97
N ALA A 82 -1.59 -12.67 -9.24
CA ALA A 82 -2.93 -12.12 -9.21
C ALA A 82 -2.94 -10.60 -9.02
N SER A 83 -3.98 -9.95 -9.55
CA SER A 83 -4.24 -8.52 -9.34
C SER A 83 -4.57 -8.21 -7.88
N PRO A 84 -4.34 -6.97 -7.42
CA PRO A 84 -4.61 -6.62 -6.03
C PRO A 84 -6.10 -6.58 -5.72
N ARG A 85 -6.49 -7.17 -4.58
CA ARG A 85 -7.87 -7.17 -4.06
C ARG A 85 -8.01 -6.30 -2.83
N VAL A 86 -9.18 -5.70 -2.64
CA VAL A 86 -9.50 -4.95 -1.42
C VAL A 86 -9.74 -5.93 -0.27
N ILE A 87 -9.16 -5.64 0.90
CA ILE A 87 -9.36 -6.41 2.13
C ILE A 87 -9.95 -5.59 3.27
N ALA A 88 -9.90 -4.26 3.19
CA ALA A 88 -10.64 -3.36 4.08
C ALA A 88 -10.89 -1.99 3.44
N TYR A 89 -11.97 -1.33 3.86
CA TYR A 89 -12.28 0.06 3.54
C TYR A 89 -11.99 0.90 4.78
N LEU A 90 -11.19 1.94 4.62
CA LEU A 90 -10.66 2.74 5.71
C LEU A 90 -11.04 4.21 5.52
N TYR A 91 -11.23 4.90 6.62
CA TYR A 91 -11.16 6.35 6.65
C TYR A 91 -9.90 6.74 7.39
N GLY A 92 -8.90 7.25 6.68
CA GLY A 92 -7.54 7.35 7.21
C GLY A 92 -6.61 7.97 6.20
N GLY A 93 -5.39 7.47 6.12
CA GLY A 93 -4.40 7.91 5.15
C GLY A 93 -3.04 8.01 5.80
N GLN A 94 -2.43 9.19 5.84
CA GLN A 94 -1.19 9.36 6.62
C GLN A 94 -1.43 8.90 8.07
N GLY A 95 -0.64 7.92 8.53
CA GLY A 95 -0.78 7.33 9.86
C GLY A 95 -1.54 6.00 9.93
N THR A 96 -2.15 5.53 8.83
CA THR A 96 -2.92 4.28 8.82
C THR A 96 -2.03 3.03 8.81
N MET A 97 -0.96 3.01 8.01
CA MET A 97 0.03 1.90 7.91
C MET A 97 1.45 2.43 7.67
N ASN A 98 2.02 3.13 8.64
CA ASN A 98 3.33 3.76 8.46
C ASN A 98 4.52 2.85 8.82
N VAL A 99 4.27 1.71 9.48
CA VAL A 99 5.28 0.77 9.96
C VAL A 99 4.89 -0.68 9.62
N PRO A 100 5.84 -1.63 9.59
CA PRO A 100 5.55 -3.03 9.30
C PRO A 100 4.37 -3.52 10.13
N SER A 101 3.31 -3.89 9.44
CA SER A 101 2.00 -4.13 10.03
C SER A 101 1.66 -5.62 10.15
N TRP A 102 2.53 -6.50 9.66
CA TRP A 102 2.27 -7.93 9.61
C TRP A 102 2.59 -8.64 10.93
N ALA A 103 1.70 -9.55 11.33
CA ALA A 103 2.02 -10.55 12.34
C ALA A 103 3.16 -11.46 11.83
N PRO A 104 4.04 -11.98 12.72
CA PRO A 104 5.18 -12.84 12.33
C PRO A 104 4.80 -14.09 11.53
N ASP A 105 3.56 -14.57 11.68
CA ASP A 105 3.01 -15.73 10.98
C ASP A 105 2.46 -15.42 9.57
N SER A 106 2.56 -14.17 9.10
CA SER A 106 2.00 -13.68 7.83
C SER A 106 0.48 -13.77 7.70
N GLN A 107 -0.28 -14.07 8.77
CA GLN A 107 -1.73 -14.28 8.65
C GLN A 107 -2.55 -13.03 8.95
N ARG A 108 -1.98 -12.04 9.62
CA ARG A 108 -2.71 -10.86 10.13
C ARG A 108 -1.96 -9.56 9.87
N LEU A 109 -2.73 -8.49 9.76
CA LEU A 109 -2.27 -7.11 9.61
C LEU A 109 -2.85 -6.24 10.73
N ALA A 110 -2.05 -5.34 11.29
CA ALA A 110 -2.48 -4.25 12.14
C ALA A 110 -2.62 -2.97 11.31
N PHE A 111 -3.69 -2.21 11.50
CA PHE A 111 -3.88 -0.91 10.83
C PHE A 111 -4.72 0.02 11.70
N VAL A 112 -4.64 1.32 11.44
CA VAL A 112 -5.44 2.34 12.12
C VAL A 112 -6.44 2.96 11.15
N SER A 113 -7.72 2.87 11.47
CA SER A 113 -8.77 3.66 10.79
C SER A 113 -9.31 4.70 11.76
N ASN A 114 -9.52 5.91 11.26
CA ASN A 114 -10.28 6.94 11.93
C ASN A 114 -11.78 6.69 11.73
N SER A 115 -12.59 7.30 12.59
CA SER A 115 -14.04 7.38 12.44
C SER A 115 -14.44 8.84 12.33
N VAL A 116 -15.36 9.17 11.42
CA VAL A 116 -16.02 10.48 11.45
C VAL A 116 -17.19 10.36 12.42
N THR A 117 -17.11 11.04 13.56
CA THR A 117 -18.29 11.24 14.41
C THR A 117 -19.16 12.30 13.73
N LEU A 118 -20.26 11.88 13.11
CA LEU A 118 -21.28 12.82 12.66
C LEU A 118 -22.00 13.36 13.90
N HIS A 119 -21.72 14.61 14.26
CA HIS A 119 -22.57 15.35 15.18
C HIS A 119 -23.81 15.80 14.39
N PHE A 120 -24.95 15.18 14.66
CA PHE A 120 -26.23 15.75 14.30
C PHE A 120 -26.57 16.83 15.33
N SER A 121 -26.64 18.09 14.88
CA SER A 121 -27.21 19.22 15.63
C SER A 121 -28.72 19.24 15.49
#